data_AF-A0A432PT69-F1
#
_entry.id   AF-A0A432PT69-F1
#
_cell.length_a   1.000
_cell.length_b   1.000
_cell.length_c   1.000
_cell.angle_alpha   90.00
_cell.angle_beta   90.00
_cell.angle_gamma   90.00
#
_symmetry.space_group_name_H-M   'P 1'
#
loop_
_entity.id
_entity.type
_entity.pdbx_description
1 polymer ?
#
loop_
_entity_poly.entity_id
_entity_poly.type
_entity_poly.pdbx_seq_one_letter_code
_entity_poly.pdbx_strand_id
1 'polypeptide(L)'
;MKILIVSFDKTLVDSLKEHLAQHEVYTAKNAEEAITLSPPDVELIIFDAISGAISEEEINELYAKKFKTQKYVILYDELFPVDPKNIHPPNKVLVLRDSPPEEIIKRAFEEKKEESSKEEGIEIGASVPIEEELKKEEKEEVKGEEKTERLKVLVVSFDKKLTDNLTSALKGKFDVEVVRNVKSVKEKGLKADVIVYDAISGSIAEKNLMELAEIPEIRNKHFIILVDELFPIDVEKIDLPNKIVINRDAEVGVIVSEIEKISPEVKKEEVKAEEVKKEKAEEEIPEEVPQEVEEVKEEIPEKKEIKPSEGITGEEIPQTAQVLVEKLSDERFVRSLLIEAISKELHGIREEIKAEVRDYVKDVLESAIREELERAFAEIGITKIIREETRKIVEEKLKELLK
;
A
#
# COMPACT_ATOMS: atom_id res chain seq x y z
N MET A 1 -12.14 -27.27 19.11
CA MET A 1 -11.54 -25.94 18.96
C MET A 1 -12.53 -25.05 18.24
N LYS A 2 -12.68 -23.81 18.69
CA LYS A 2 -13.47 -22.79 18.00
C LYS A 2 -12.58 -22.00 17.05
N ILE A 3 -12.95 -21.99 15.78
CA ILE A 3 -12.17 -21.37 14.70
C ILE A 3 -13.00 -20.26 14.08
N LEU A 4 -12.41 -19.10 13.86
CA LEU A 4 -13.02 -18.03 13.09
C LEU A 4 -12.31 -17.90 11.74
N ILE A 5 -13.06 -17.97 10.66
CA ILE A 5 -12.57 -17.65 9.31
C ILE A 5 -13.12 -16.27 8.93
N VAL A 6 -12.24 -15.32 8.63
CA VAL A 6 -12.59 -13.99 8.15
C VAL A 6 -12.18 -13.88 6.69
N SER A 7 -13.16 -13.95 5.79
CA SER A 7 -12.95 -13.81 4.34
C SER A 7 -14.27 -13.50 3.66
N PHE A 8 -14.23 -12.71 2.59
CA PHE A 8 -15.38 -12.51 1.72
C PHE A 8 -15.46 -13.56 0.59
N ASP A 9 -14.38 -14.32 0.35
CA ASP A 9 -14.32 -15.36 -0.68
C ASP A 9 -15.02 -16.62 -0.19
N LYS A 10 -16.21 -16.87 -0.75
CA LYS A 10 -17.03 -18.04 -0.39
C LYS A 10 -16.33 -19.35 -0.75
N THR A 11 -15.58 -19.40 -1.84
CA THR A 11 -14.93 -20.63 -2.30
C THR A 11 -13.83 -21.07 -1.33
N LEU A 12 -13.02 -20.11 -0.89
CA LEU A 12 -12.01 -20.33 0.15
C LEU A 12 -12.64 -20.74 1.47
N VAL A 13 -13.69 -20.04 1.90
CA VAL A 13 -14.41 -20.34 3.14
C VAL A 13 -15.01 -21.75 3.13
N ASP A 14 -15.66 -22.14 2.04
CA ASP A 14 -16.29 -23.46 1.92
C ASP A 14 -15.23 -24.57 1.90
N SER A 15 -14.15 -24.37 1.15
CA SER A 15 -13.02 -25.31 1.10
C SER A 15 -12.38 -25.50 2.49
N LEU A 16 -12.10 -24.42 3.22
CA LEU A 16 -11.56 -24.51 4.58
C LEU A 16 -12.54 -25.14 5.57
N LYS A 17 -13.85 -24.88 5.44
CA LYS A 17 -14.88 -25.51 6.27
C LYS A 17 -14.93 -27.02 6.10
N GLU A 18 -14.83 -27.52 4.88
CA GLU A 18 -14.84 -28.95 4.60
C GLU A 18 -13.68 -29.65 5.32
N HIS A 19 -12.49 -29.07 5.26
CA HIS A 19 -11.28 -29.63 5.89
C HIS A 19 -11.25 -29.41 7.42
N LEU A 20 -11.97 -28.41 7.93
CA LEU A 20 -12.13 -28.12 9.36
C LEU A 20 -13.44 -28.67 9.95
N ALA A 21 -14.13 -29.59 9.27
CA ALA A 21 -15.45 -30.10 9.67
C ALA A 21 -15.50 -30.75 11.07
N GLN A 22 -14.34 -31.13 11.63
CA GLN A 22 -14.21 -31.67 12.99
C GLN A 22 -14.16 -30.59 14.08
N HIS A 23 -14.18 -29.31 13.69
CA HIS A 23 -14.09 -28.15 14.57
C HIS A 23 -15.34 -27.28 14.46
N GLU A 24 -15.52 -26.42 15.46
CA GLU A 24 -16.61 -25.47 15.45
C GLU A 24 -16.16 -24.21 14.71
N VAL A 25 -16.63 -24.05 13.48
CA VAL A 25 -16.19 -22.98 12.56
C VAL A 25 -17.22 -21.86 12.48
N TYR A 26 -16.77 -20.66 12.83
CA TYR A 26 -17.48 -19.39 12.67
C TYR A 26 -16.93 -18.68 11.44
N THR A 27 -17.79 -17.90 10.77
CA THR A 27 -17.39 -17.13 9.59
C THR A 27 -17.84 -15.69 9.68
N ALA A 28 -16.99 -14.79 9.21
CA ALA A 28 -17.30 -13.38 9.03
C ALA A 28 -16.69 -12.92 7.70
N LYS A 29 -17.26 -11.88 7.10
CA LYS A 29 -16.74 -11.33 5.84
C LYS A 29 -15.63 -10.31 6.04
N ASN A 30 -15.60 -9.66 7.19
CA ASN A 30 -14.66 -8.61 7.55
C ASN A 30 -14.47 -8.52 9.08
N ALA A 31 -13.58 -7.63 9.52
CA ALA A 31 -13.27 -7.42 10.94
C ALA A 31 -14.50 -6.98 11.76
N GLU A 32 -15.33 -6.08 11.23
CA GLU A 32 -16.50 -5.56 11.94
C GLU A 32 -17.54 -6.65 12.23
N GLU A 33 -17.83 -7.50 11.25
CA GLU A 33 -18.73 -8.64 11.39
C GLU A 33 -18.15 -9.67 12.37
N ALA A 34 -16.85 -9.94 12.29
CA ALA A 34 -16.16 -10.83 13.21
C ALA A 34 -16.25 -10.33 14.67
N ILE A 35 -16.04 -9.04 14.90
CA ILE A 35 -16.14 -8.42 16.24
C ILE A 35 -17.56 -8.50 16.77
N THR A 36 -18.57 -8.37 15.92
CA THR A 36 -19.97 -8.29 16.35
C THR A 36 -20.57 -9.69 16.58
N LEU A 37 -20.35 -10.62 15.63
CA LEU A 37 -21.11 -11.87 15.55
C LEU A 37 -20.36 -13.10 16.08
N SER A 38 -19.03 -13.08 16.08
CA SER A 38 -18.25 -14.26 16.47
C SER A 38 -18.08 -14.34 17.99
N PRO A 39 -18.03 -15.52 18.61
CA PRO A 39 -17.88 -15.60 20.06
C PRO A 39 -16.45 -15.23 20.49
N PRO A 40 -16.25 -14.67 21.70
CA PRO A 40 -14.94 -14.23 22.16
C PRO A 40 -14.00 -15.41 22.53
N ASP A 41 -14.53 -16.61 22.73
CA ASP A 41 -13.79 -17.82 23.09
C ASP A 41 -13.30 -18.63 21.87
N VAL A 42 -13.24 -17.98 20.70
CA VAL A 42 -12.47 -18.49 19.56
C VAL A 42 -11.00 -18.64 19.96
N GLU A 43 -10.38 -19.73 19.51
CA GLU A 43 -8.99 -20.07 19.84
C GLU A 43 -8.04 -19.77 18.66
N LEU A 44 -8.53 -19.91 17.43
CA LEU A 44 -7.80 -19.72 16.18
C LEU A 44 -8.57 -18.80 15.23
N ILE A 45 -7.86 -17.85 14.63
CA ILE A 45 -8.39 -16.96 13.60
C ILE A 45 -7.63 -17.19 12.31
N ILE A 46 -8.34 -17.54 11.24
CA ILE A 46 -7.83 -17.57 9.88
C ILE A 46 -8.37 -16.32 9.19
N PHE A 47 -7.48 -15.41 8.80
CA PHE A 47 -7.83 -14.13 8.20
C PHE A 47 -7.31 -14.07 6.77
N ASP A 48 -8.21 -13.82 5.83
CA ASP A 48 -7.90 -13.64 4.41
C ASP A 48 -7.51 -12.20 4.12
N ALA A 49 -6.20 -11.98 3.97
CA ALA A 49 -5.59 -10.66 3.90
C ALA A 49 -5.30 -10.25 2.45
N ILE A 50 -6.32 -10.32 1.60
CA ILE A 50 -6.13 -10.06 0.16
C ILE A 50 -5.96 -8.58 -0.19
N SER A 51 -6.27 -7.67 0.74
CA SER A 51 -6.29 -6.23 0.49
C SER A 51 -5.05 -5.54 1.05
N GLY A 52 -3.96 -6.29 1.26
CA GLY A 52 -2.67 -5.78 1.74
C GLY A 52 -2.82 -4.89 2.97
N ALA A 53 -2.47 -3.60 2.82
CA ALA A 53 -2.53 -2.61 3.89
C ALA A 53 -3.92 -2.47 4.57
N ILE A 54 -5.02 -2.61 3.83
CA ILE A 54 -6.37 -2.56 4.42
C ILE A 54 -6.56 -3.76 5.36
N SER A 55 -6.12 -4.94 4.93
CA SER A 55 -6.18 -6.15 5.75
C SER A 55 -5.29 -6.06 6.99
N GLU A 56 -4.14 -5.38 6.92
CA GLU A 56 -3.31 -5.11 8.10
C GLU A 56 -4.08 -4.31 9.16
N GLU A 57 -4.77 -3.25 8.75
CA GLU A 57 -5.60 -2.43 9.64
C GLU A 57 -6.74 -3.24 10.26
N GLU A 58 -7.44 -4.04 9.46
CA GLU A 58 -8.55 -4.89 9.92
C GLU A 58 -8.10 -5.97 10.92
N ILE A 59 -6.95 -6.61 10.67
CA ILE A 59 -6.35 -7.61 11.59
C ILE A 59 -5.99 -6.92 12.92
N ASN A 60 -5.42 -5.73 12.85
CA ASN A 60 -5.06 -4.94 14.03
C ASN A 60 -6.29 -4.49 14.83
N GLU A 61 -7.37 -4.15 14.14
CA GLU A 61 -8.64 -3.81 14.75
C GLU A 61 -9.24 -5.00 15.50
N LEU A 62 -9.27 -6.19 14.87
CA LEU A 62 -9.72 -7.44 15.51
C LEU A 62 -8.95 -7.71 16.80
N TYR A 63 -7.63 -7.59 16.72
CA TYR A 63 -6.72 -7.79 17.84
C TYR A 63 -6.96 -6.79 18.96
N ALA A 64 -7.02 -5.49 18.64
CA ALA A 64 -7.16 -4.44 19.63
C ALA A 64 -8.51 -4.52 20.37
N LYS A 65 -9.59 -4.85 19.64
CA LYS A 65 -10.96 -4.79 20.17
C LYS A 65 -11.40 -6.07 20.87
N LYS A 66 -11.14 -7.25 20.31
CA LYS A 66 -11.79 -8.49 20.79
C LYS A 66 -10.84 -9.67 20.97
N PHE A 67 -9.94 -9.91 20.03
CA PHE A 67 -9.19 -11.17 19.94
C PHE A 67 -7.70 -11.00 20.27
N LYS A 68 -7.38 -10.77 21.55
CA LYS A 68 -6.03 -10.41 21.99
C LYS A 68 -5.07 -11.58 22.17
N THR A 69 -5.56 -12.78 22.44
CA THR A 69 -4.74 -13.91 22.87
C THR A 69 -4.73 -15.05 21.87
N GLN A 70 -5.60 -14.96 20.87
CA GLN A 70 -5.82 -15.98 19.85
C GLN A 70 -4.60 -16.15 18.95
N LYS A 71 -4.48 -17.34 18.36
CA LYS A 71 -3.54 -17.57 17.27
C LYS A 71 -4.11 -16.99 15.99
N TYR A 72 -3.28 -16.27 15.24
CA TYR A 72 -3.64 -15.68 13.96
C TYR A 72 -2.93 -16.42 12.83
N VAL A 73 -3.69 -16.85 11.84
CA VAL A 73 -3.20 -17.38 10.57
C VAL A 73 -3.64 -16.39 9.51
N ILE A 74 -2.67 -15.78 8.84
CA ILE A 74 -2.87 -14.67 7.92
C ILE A 74 -2.57 -15.21 6.53
N LEU A 75 -3.62 -15.34 5.72
CA LEU A 75 -3.53 -15.76 4.33
C LEU A 75 -3.22 -14.52 3.52
N TYR A 76 -2.01 -14.42 2.97
CA TYR A 76 -1.60 -13.26 2.20
C TYR A 76 -1.41 -13.60 0.74
N ASP A 77 -1.69 -12.63 -0.12
CA ASP A 77 -1.45 -12.70 -1.55
C ASP A 77 -0.10 -12.05 -1.88
N GLU A 78 0.62 -12.59 -2.87
CA GLU A 78 1.87 -11.98 -3.34
C GLU A 78 1.61 -10.68 -4.13
N LEU A 79 0.42 -10.57 -4.76
CA LEU A 79 0.00 -9.37 -5.49
C LEU A 79 -0.36 -8.21 -4.55
N PHE A 80 -0.82 -8.54 -3.34
CA PHE A 80 -1.18 -7.58 -2.30
C PHE A 80 -0.52 -7.97 -0.99
N PRO A 81 0.82 -7.82 -0.90
CA PRO A 81 1.57 -8.32 0.24
C PRO A 81 1.21 -7.55 1.51
N VAL A 82 1.22 -8.26 2.63
CA VAL A 82 1.13 -7.68 3.98
C VAL A 82 2.50 -7.64 4.63
N ASP A 83 2.80 -6.57 5.36
CA ASP A 83 4.02 -6.45 6.16
C ASP A 83 3.79 -7.04 7.56
N PRO A 84 4.50 -8.13 7.94
CA PRO A 84 4.40 -8.72 9.28
C PRO A 84 4.71 -7.74 10.41
N LYS A 85 5.47 -6.67 10.17
CA LYS A 85 5.80 -5.66 11.18
C LYS A 85 4.61 -4.75 11.50
N ASN A 86 3.73 -4.52 10.53
CA ASN A 86 2.53 -3.69 10.72
C ASN A 86 1.42 -4.47 11.44
N ILE A 87 1.52 -5.79 11.54
CA ILE A 87 0.50 -6.64 12.15
C ILE A 87 0.79 -6.86 13.63
N HIS A 88 -0.07 -6.34 14.50
CA HIS A 88 0.07 -6.32 15.95
C HIS A 88 -0.03 -7.68 16.66
N PRO A 89 -0.90 -8.63 16.25
CA PRO A 89 -0.91 -9.96 16.84
C PRO A 89 0.48 -10.58 16.99
N PRO A 90 0.90 -10.93 18.22
CA PRO A 90 2.21 -11.56 18.46
C PRO A 90 2.21 -13.01 17.96
N ASN A 91 1.09 -13.73 18.14
CA ASN A 91 0.91 -15.13 17.79
C ASN A 91 0.44 -15.32 16.34
N LYS A 92 1.07 -14.62 15.40
CA LYS A 92 0.73 -14.70 13.98
C LYS A 92 1.61 -15.69 13.20
N VAL A 93 0.99 -16.30 12.21
CA VAL A 93 1.60 -17.17 11.19
C VAL A 93 1.14 -16.65 9.85
N LEU A 94 2.07 -16.42 8.92
CA LEU A 94 1.75 -16.03 7.55
C LEU A 94 1.78 -17.27 6.67
N VAL A 95 0.77 -17.41 5.83
CA VAL A 95 0.63 -18.50 4.85
C VAL A 95 0.20 -17.88 3.52
N LEU A 96 0.73 -18.40 2.41
CA LEU A 96 0.28 -17.95 1.09
C LEU A 96 -1.20 -18.32 0.92
N ARG A 97 -1.97 -17.40 0.36
CA ARG A 97 -3.40 -17.61 0.10
C ARG A 97 -3.66 -18.78 -0.83
N ASP A 98 -2.81 -18.94 -1.83
CA ASP A 98 -2.91 -20.01 -2.84
C ASP A 98 -2.36 -21.36 -2.35
N SER A 99 -1.86 -21.43 -1.10
CA SER A 99 -1.48 -22.71 -0.51
C SER A 99 -2.68 -23.65 -0.43
N PRO A 100 -2.47 -24.97 -0.61
CA PRO A 100 -3.52 -25.96 -0.42
C PRO A 100 -4.17 -25.83 0.97
N PRO A 101 -5.50 -26.05 1.10
CA PRO A 101 -6.20 -25.99 2.38
C PRO A 101 -5.56 -26.85 3.47
N GLU A 102 -5.01 -28.01 3.11
CA GLU A 102 -4.32 -28.91 4.05
C GLU A 102 -3.05 -28.28 4.63
N GLU A 103 -2.31 -27.52 3.83
CA GLU A 103 -1.11 -26.82 4.28
C GLU A 103 -1.46 -25.65 5.20
N ILE A 104 -2.49 -24.87 4.84
CA ILE A 104 -3.01 -23.77 5.67
C ILE A 104 -3.39 -24.31 7.05
N ILE A 105 -4.13 -25.42 7.07
CA ILE A 105 -4.59 -26.08 8.29
C ILE A 105 -3.40 -26.60 9.10
N LYS A 106 -2.45 -27.27 8.45
CA LYS A 106 -1.24 -27.75 9.13
C LYS A 106 -0.51 -26.61 9.85
N ARG A 107 -0.26 -25.49 9.15
CA ARG A 107 0.36 -24.28 9.73
C ARG A 107 -0.49 -23.66 10.85
N ALA A 108 -1.81 -23.73 10.71
CA ALA A 108 -2.74 -23.26 11.73
C ALA A 108 -2.66 -24.04 13.04
N PHE A 109 -2.28 -25.32 12.98
CA PHE A 109 -2.17 -26.20 14.15
C PHE A 109 -0.73 -26.41 14.67
N GLU A 110 0.30 -26.03 13.91
CA GLU A 110 1.69 -26.08 14.39
C GLU A 110 1.91 -25.10 15.57
N GLU A 111 2.25 -25.62 16.75
CA GLU A 111 2.66 -24.81 17.89
C GLU A 111 4.08 -24.27 17.67
N LYS A 112 4.28 -22.94 17.81
CA LYS A 112 5.62 -22.37 17.86
C LYS A 112 6.27 -22.78 19.19
N LYS A 113 7.30 -23.63 19.14
CA LYS A 113 8.44 -23.49 20.05
C LYS A 113 8.99 -22.08 19.86
N GLU A 114 9.31 -21.38 20.94
CA GLU A 114 10.03 -20.11 20.88
C GLU A 114 11.33 -20.30 20.10
N GLU A 115 11.40 -19.71 18.90
CA GLU A 115 12.66 -19.48 18.20
C GLU A 115 12.79 -17.98 17.96
N SER A 116 13.43 -17.34 18.93
CA SER A 116 14.35 -16.27 18.64
C SER A 116 15.45 -16.78 17.72
N SER A 117 15.72 -16.02 16.65
CA SER A 117 16.98 -16.04 15.90
C SER A 117 17.54 -17.42 15.53
N LYS A 118 17.26 -17.88 14.32
CA LYS A 118 18.29 -18.30 13.36
C LYS A 118 17.65 -18.79 12.07
N GLU A 119 18.24 -18.34 10.97
CA GLU A 119 18.22 -19.05 9.70
C GLU A 119 18.66 -20.50 9.93
N GLU A 120 17.78 -21.44 9.59
CA GLU A 120 18.06 -22.82 9.21
C GLU A 120 16.69 -23.33 8.70
N GLY A 121 16.52 -23.53 7.39
CA GLY A 121 16.93 -24.76 6.74
C GLY A 121 15.69 -25.63 6.52
N ILE A 122 14.98 -25.42 5.40
CA ILE A 122 14.02 -26.42 4.92
C ILE A 122 14.82 -27.38 4.03
N GLU A 123 15.24 -28.50 4.61
CA GLU A 123 15.61 -29.71 3.87
C GLU A 123 14.51 -30.76 4.02
N ILE A 124 13.81 -31.05 2.92
CA ILE A 124 13.39 -32.39 2.46
C ILE A 124 13.23 -32.21 0.93
N GLY A 125 13.88 -32.90 0.00
CA GLY A 125 14.65 -34.13 0.01
C GLY A 125 14.35 -34.87 -1.29
N ALA A 126 15.16 -34.65 -2.33
CA ALA A 126 15.25 -35.53 -3.52
C ALA A 126 16.59 -35.29 -4.26
N SER A 127 17.65 -35.90 -3.70
CA SER A 127 18.85 -36.47 -4.36
C SER A 127 19.27 -35.98 -5.76
N VAL A 128 20.47 -35.39 -5.87
CA VAL A 128 21.69 -35.84 -6.61
C VAL A 128 22.82 -34.78 -6.37
N PRO A 129 24.11 -35.16 -6.24
CA PRO A 129 25.06 -34.55 -5.29
C PRO A 129 26.13 -33.57 -5.87
N ILE A 130 26.71 -32.76 -4.93
CA ILE A 130 28.14 -32.34 -4.79
C ILE A 130 28.66 -31.34 -5.86
N GLU A 131 29.16 -30.14 -5.56
CA GLU A 131 30.33 -29.81 -4.71
C GLU A 131 30.16 -28.53 -3.87
N GLU A 132 30.66 -28.65 -2.63
CA GLU A 132 31.02 -27.57 -1.70
C GLU A 132 32.10 -26.65 -2.30
N GLU A 133 31.96 -25.34 -2.11
CA GLU A 133 33.07 -24.56 -1.58
C GLU A 133 32.55 -23.48 -0.62
N LEU A 134 32.94 -23.64 0.63
CA LEU A 134 32.65 -22.81 1.78
C LEU A 134 33.50 -21.53 1.79
N LYS A 135 32.85 -20.44 2.23
CA LYS A 135 33.36 -19.37 3.10
C LYS A 135 34.57 -18.55 2.63
N LYS A 136 34.39 -17.23 2.60
CA LYS A 136 34.75 -16.35 3.74
C LYS A 136 34.31 -14.91 3.49
N GLU A 137 33.67 -14.33 4.50
CA GLU A 137 33.71 -12.89 4.74
C GLU A 137 35.18 -12.48 4.95
N GLU A 138 35.67 -11.55 4.13
CA GLU A 138 36.81 -10.72 4.49
C GLU A 138 36.37 -9.25 4.46
N LYS A 139 36.45 -8.63 5.63
CA LYS A 139 36.67 -7.19 5.76
C LYS A 139 38.04 -6.89 5.15
N GLU A 140 38.08 -6.12 4.08
CA GLU A 140 39.26 -5.33 3.74
C GLU A 140 38.89 -3.85 3.62
N GLU A 141 39.45 -3.07 4.54
CA GLU A 141 39.58 -1.63 4.42
C GLU A 141 40.59 -1.27 3.33
N VAL A 142 40.11 -0.48 2.36
CA VAL A 142 40.76 0.68 1.72
C VAL A 142 42.18 0.53 1.17
N LYS A 143 42.25 0.39 -0.16
CA LYS A 143 43.09 1.18 -1.07
C LYS A 143 42.19 1.49 -2.28
N GLY A 144 41.78 2.72 -2.56
CA GLY A 144 42.65 3.85 -2.85
C GLY A 144 42.82 4.03 -4.36
N GLU A 145 41.74 3.96 -5.15
CA GLU A 145 41.71 4.40 -6.55
C GLU A 145 40.38 5.13 -6.81
N GLU A 146 40.52 6.44 -7.07
CA GLU A 146 39.58 7.39 -7.68
C GLU A 146 38.07 7.11 -7.54
N LYS A 147 37.44 7.77 -6.55
CA LYS A 147 35.98 7.97 -6.51
C LYS A 147 35.53 8.76 -7.75
N THR A 148 35.24 8.07 -8.84
CA THR A 148 34.15 8.52 -9.71
C THR A 148 32.87 8.29 -8.93
N GLU A 149 32.26 9.35 -8.41
CA GLU A 149 30.90 9.29 -7.84
C GLU A 149 29.97 8.71 -8.92
N ARG A 150 29.58 7.44 -8.70
CA ARG A 150 28.61 6.76 -9.54
C ARG A 150 27.25 7.24 -9.10
N LEU A 151 26.44 7.69 -10.06
CA LEU A 151 25.09 8.16 -9.79
C LEU A 151 24.26 7.04 -9.17
N LYS A 152 23.45 7.41 -8.19
CA LYS A 152 22.57 6.52 -7.46
C LYS A 152 21.22 6.45 -8.15
N VAL A 153 20.90 5.27 -8.64
CA VAL A 153 19.64 4.98 -9.30
C VAL A 153 18.79 4.15 -8.35
N LEU A 154 17.63 4.66 -8.00
CA LEU A 154 16.64 3.96 -7.19
C LEU A 154 15.58 3.36 -8.11
N VAL A 155 15.45 2.04 -8.13
CA VAL A 155 14.43 1.33 -8.90
C VAL A 155 13.29 0.93 -7.96
N VAL A 156 12.08 1.42 -8.25
CA VAL A 156 10.86 1.18 -7.50
C VAL A 156 9.97 0.26 -8.32
N SER A 157 9.97 -1.04 -8.03
CA SER A 157 9.10 -2.01 -8.72
C SER A 157 8.90 -3.26 -7.89
N PHE A 158 7.73 -3.88 -8.04
CA PHE A 158 7.42 -5.20 -7.48
C PHE A 158 7.80 -6.35 -8.42
N ASP A 159 8.00 -6.08 -9.71
CA ASP A 159 8.33 -7.09 -10.70
C ASP A 159 9.82 -7.46 -10.59
N LYS A 160 10.07 -8.67 -10.06
CA LYS A 160 11.42 -9.20 -9.90
C LYS A 160 12.17 -9.33 -11.22
N LYS A 161 11.49 -9.71 -12.31
CA LYS A 161 12.14 -9.86 -13.62
C LYS A 161 12.59 -8.49 -14.13
N LEU A 162 11.73 -7.48 -14.01
CA LEU A 162 12.07 -6.10 -14.39
C LEU A 162 13.24 -5.57 -13.54
N THR A 163 13.20 -5.75 -12.22
CA THR A 163 14.26 -5.27 -11.34
C THR A 163 15.58 -6.00 -11.57
N ASP A 164 15.57 -7.32 -11.80
CA ASP A 164 16.78 -8.11 -12.04
C ASP A 164 17.41 -7.72 -13.39
N ASN A 165 16.59 -7.50 -14.41
CA ASN A 165 17.03 -7.06 -15.73
C ASN A 165 17.63 -5.64 -15.68
N LEU A 166 16.95 -4.69 -15.03
CA LEU A 166 17.46 -3.31 -14.86
C LEU A 166 18.74 -3.29 -14.04
N THR A 167 18.77 -4.00 -12.92
CA THR A 167 19.95 -4.07 -12.04
C THR A 167 21.14 -4.65 -12.81
N SER A 168 20.93 -5.72 -13.57
CA SER A 168 21.99 -6.35 -14.38
C SER A 168 22.49 -5.41 -15.49
N ALA A 169 21.60 -4.69 -16.16
CA ALA A 169 21.96 -3.77 -17.24
C ALA A 169 22.68 -2.51 -16.76
N LEU A 170 22.37 -2.04 -15.56
CA LEU A 170 22.97 -0.86 -14.94
C LEU A 170 24.23 -1.18 -14.10
N LYS A 171 24.45 -2.46 -13.79
CA LYS A 171 25.58 -2.93 -12.97
C LYS A 171 26.92 -2.49 -13.55
N GLY A 172 27.74 -1.84 -12.74
CA GLY A 172 29.08 -1.39 -13.10
C GLY A 172 29.15 0.06 -13.60
N LYS A 173 28.03 0.65 -14.04
CA LYS A 173 27.96 2.07 -14.45
C LYS A 173 27.32 2.95 -13.37
N PHE A 174 26.32 2.41 -12.67
CA PHE A 174 25.54 3.13 -11.66
C PHE A 174 25.54 2.37 -10.33
N ASP A 175 25.27 3.07 -9.23
CA ASP A 175 24.94 2.46 -7.95
C ASP A 175 23.42 2.25 -7.90
N VAL A 176 22.98 1.00 -7.98
CA VAL A 176 21.56 0.67 -8.16
C VAL A 176 21.00 0.09 -6.88
N GLU A 177 19.95 0.71 -6.36
CA GLU A 177 19.22 0.21 -5.21
C GLU A 177 17.77 -0.09 -5.61
N VAL A 178 17.27 -1.26 -5.22
CA VAL A 178 15.89 -1.69 -5.52
C VAL A 178 15.04 -1.55 -4.26
N VAL A 179 13.88 -0.92 -4.42
CA VAL A 179 12.86 -0.78 -3.38
C VAL A 179 11.51 -1.22 -3.91
N ARG A 180 10.68 -1.74 -2.99
CA ARG A 180 9.36 -2.29 -3.32
C ARG A 180 8.23 -1.58 -2.58
N ASN A 181 8.52 -0.49 -1.88
CA ASN A 181 7.50 0.21 -1.11
C ASN A 181 7.80 1.70 -1.06
N VAL A 182 6.74 2.51 -1.02
CA VAL A 182 6.82 3.97 -1.05
C VAL A 182 7.53 4.53 0.18
N LYS A 183 7.39 3.90 1.35
CA LYS A 183 8.10 4.33 2.57
C LYS A 183 9.62 4.30 2.38
N SER A 184 10.13 3.24 1.73
CA SER A 184 11.53 3.08 1.37
C SER A 184 11.93 4.09 0.28
N VAL A 185 11.02 4.47 -0.62
CA VAL A 185 11.27 5.58 -1.56
C VAL A 185 11.40 6.90 -0.82
N LYS A 186 10.57 7.17 0.19
CA LYS A 186 10.66 8.40 1.00
C LYS A 186 12.00 8.49 1.75
N GLU A 187 12.53 7.37 2.25
CA GLU A 187 13.81 7.34 2.97
C GLU A 187 15.05 7.32 2.04
N LYS A 188 15.02 6.47 1.01
CA LYS A 188 16.17 6.21 0.12
C LYS A 188 16.19 7.14 -1.09
N GLY A 189 15.04 7.61 -1.54
CA GLY A 189 14.91 8.56 -2.66
C GLY A 189 15.57 9.90 -2.39
N LEU A 190 15.72 10.30 -1.12
CA LEU A 190 16.51 11.48 -0.73
C LEU A 190 17.97 11.40 -1.17
N LYS A 191 18.52 10.18 -1.19
CA LYS A 191 19.93 9.89 -1.54
C LYS A 191 20.08 9.46 -2.99
N ALA A 192 18.98 9.31 -3.71
CA ALA A 192 19.00 8.92 -5.12
C ALA A 192 19.11 10.16 -6.01
N ASP A 193 19.74 9.99 -7.16
CA ASP A 193 19.85 11.00 -8.20
C ASP A 193 18.76 10.82 -9.24
N VAL A 194 18.45 9.55 -9.55
CA VAL A 194 17.40 9.15 -10.49
C VAL A 194 16.51 8.11 -9.84
N ILE A 195 15.20 8.29 -9.96
CA ILE A 195 14.18 7.36 -9.47
C ILE A 195 13.46 6.76 -10.68
N VAL A 196 13.65 5.47 -10.91
CA VAL A 196 12.88 4.69 -11.89
C VAL A 196 11.68 4.10 -11.17
N TYR A 197 10.48 4.54 -11.51
CA TYR A 197 9.24 4.16 -10.83
C TYR A 197 8.35 3.33 -11.76
N ASP A 198 8.09 2.09 -11.38
CA ASP A 198 7.15 1.20 -12.07
C ASP A 198 5.72 1.51 -11.64
N ALA A 199 4.93 2.03 -12.58
CA ALA A 199 3.55 2.41 -12.37
C ALA A 199 2.53 1.31 -12.71
N ILE A 200 2.95 0.03 -12.81
CA ILE A 200 2.05 -1.11 -13.08
C ILE A 200 0.84 -1.17 -12.13
N SER A 201 0.96 -0.64 -10.91
CA SER A 201 -0.14 -0.60 -9.93
C SER A 201 -1.22 0.45 -10.24
N GLY A 202 -1.17 1.12 -11.39
CA GLY A 202 -2.22 2.03 -11.86
C GLY A 202 -2.51 3.17 -10.88
N SER A 203 -3.77 3.36 -10.51
CA SER A 203 -4.21 4.44 -9.60
C SER A 203 -3.47 4.49 -8.26
N ILE A 204 -2.99 3.35 -7.75
CA ILE A 204 -2.16 3.30 -6.54
C ILE A 204 -0.80 3.96 -6.81
N ALA A 205 -0.18 3.65 -7.95
CA ALA A 205 1.07 4.28 -8.36
C ALA A 205 0.91 5.79 -8.56
N GLU A 206 -0.20 6.22 -9.16
CA GLU A 206 -0.52 7.65 -9.34
C GLU A 206 -0.59 8.38 -8.00
N LYS A 207 -1.34 7.83 -7.02
CA LYS A 207 -1.43 8.40 -5.67
C LYS A 207 -0.06 8.46 -4.98
N ASN A 208 0.73 7.40 -5.09
CA ASN A 208 2.05 7.34 -4.49
C ASN A 208 3.01 8.37 -5.09
N LEU A 209 2.98 8.56 -6.41
CA LEU A 209 3.78 9.57 -7.10
C LEU A 209 3.34 10.99 -6.73
N MET A 210 2.05 11.24 -6.55
CA MET A 210 1.55 12.51 -6.01
C MET A 210 2.06 12.76 -4.59
N GLU A 211 2.01 11.76 -3.70
CA GLU A 211 2.58 11.87 -2.34
C GLU A 211 4.09 12.15 -2.36
N LEU A 212 4.83 11.59 -3.32
CA LEU A 212 6.27 11.86 -3.48
C LEU A 212 6.52 13.27 -4.02
N ALA A 213 5.62 13.81 -4.86
CA ALA A 213 5.69 15.17 -5.37
C ALA A 213 5.46 16.22 -4.27
N GLU A 214 4.76 15.90 -3.20
CA GLU A 214 4.59 16.78 -2.04
C GLU A 214 5.90 16.98 -1.25
N ILE A 215 6.86 16.06 -1.36
CA ILE A 215 8.14 16.11 -0.65
C ILE A 215 9.14 16.92 -1.48
N PRO A 216 9.51 18.16 -1.09
CA PRO A 216 10.30 19.06 -1.95
C PRO A 216 11.67 18.51 -2.35
N GLU A 217 12.29 17.72 -1.47
CA GLU A 217 13.62 17.12 -1.67
C GLU A 217 13.61 15.99 -2.70
N ILE A 218 12.47 15.29 -2.81
CA ILE A 218 12.26 14.20 -3.77
C ILE A 218 11.68 14.76 -5.07
N ARG A 219 10.74 15.71 -4.99
CA ARG A 219 10.06 16.33 -6.13
C ARG A 219 11.02 16.79 -7.23
N ASN A 220 12.14 17.39 -6.85
CA ASN A 220 13.11 17.94 -7.79
C ASN A 220 14.07 16.90 -8.39
N LYS A 221 14.03 15.64 -7.93
CA LYS A 221 14.84 14.55 -8.49
C LYS A 221 14.35 14.16 -9.88
N HIS A 222 15.21 13.48 -10.64
CA HIS A 222 14.82 12.95 -11.93
C HIS A 222 13.97 11.68 -11.76
N PHE A 223 12.78 11.69 -12.36
CA PHE A 223 11.87 10.56 -12.37
C PHE A 223 11.80 9.94 -13.76
N ILE A 224 11.91 8.62 -13.84
CA ILE A 224 11.54 7.83 -15.01
C ILE A 224 10.34 6.98 -14.61
N ILE A 225 9.17 7.30 -15.13
CA ILE A 225 7.91 6.62 -14.81
C ILE A 225 7.63 5.60 -15.91
N LEU A 226 7.59 4.33 -15.54
CA LEU A 226 7.26 3.22 -16.44
C LEU A 226 5.75 3.00 -16.40
N VAL A 227 5.05 3.31 -17.49
CA VAL A 227 3.58 3.21 -17.58
C VAL A 227 3.18 1.98 -18.37
N ASP A 228 2.26 1.20 -17.82
CA ASP A 228 1.69 0.03 -18.45
C ASP A 228 0.44 0.43 -19.27
N GLU A 229 0.23 -0.19 -20.43
CA GLU A 229 -0.94 0.09 -21.28
C GLU A 229 -2.24 -0.46 -20.68
N LEU A 230 -2.15 -1.54 -19.89
CA LEU A 230 -3.30 -2.15 -19.22
C LEU A 230 -3.75 -1.35 -17.98
N PHE A 231 -2.81 -0.62 -17.37
CA PHE A 231 -3.05 0.18 -16.17
C PHE A 231 -2.53 1.61 -16.35
N PRO A 232 -3.13 2.40 -17.26
CA PRO A 232 -2.67 3.75 -17.54
C PRO A 232 -2.90 4.66 -16.33
N ILE A 233 -1.96 5.58 -16.11
CA ILE A 233 -2.06 6.63 -15.10
C ILE A 233 -1.98 8.01 -15.74
N ASP A 234 -2.63 9.00 -15.13
CA ASP A 234 -2.57 10.38 -15.59
C ASP A 234 -1.31 11.07 -15.05
N VAL A 235 -0.22 10.94 -15.81
CA VAL A 235 1.08 11.48 -15.41
C VAL A 235 1.11 13.02 -15.44
N GLU A 236 0.22 13.67 -16.19
CA GLU A 236 0.17 15.14 -16.30
C GLU A 236 -0.24 15.79 -14.97
N LYS A 237 -1.09 15.12 -14.20
CA LYS A 237 -1.53 15.58 -12.86
C LYS A 237 -0.42 15.52 -11.80
N ILE A 238 0.65 14.78 -12.05
CA ILE A 238 1.72 14.55 -11.08
C ILE A 238 2.74 15.68 -11.17
N ASP A 239 2.87 16.48 -10.11
CA ASP A 239 3.72 17.69 -10.03
C ASP A 239 5.22 17.37 -9.80
N LEU A 240 5.76 16.52 -10.68
CA LEU A 240 7.18 16.23 -10.77
C LEU A 240 7.74 16.98 -12.00
N PRO A 241 8.57 18.03 -11.80
CA PRO A 241 9.10 18.86 -12.89
C PRO A 241 10.08 18.09 -13.79
N ASN A 242 10.86 17.17 -13.22
CA ASN A 242 11.92 16.44 -13.91
C ASN A 242 11.50 14.98 -14.19
N LYS A 243 10.30 14.76 -14.75
CA LYS A 243 9.78 13.43 -15.07
C LYS A 243 9.88 13.09 -16.56
N ILE A 244 10.16 11.82 -16.83
CA ILE A 244 10.14 11.20 -18.16
C ILE A 244 9.21 10.00 -18.09
N VAL A 245 8.39 9.81 -19.11
CA VAL A 245 7.44 8.70 -19.19
C VAL A 245 7.91 7.73 -20.26
N ILE A 246 8.00 6.45 -19.90
CA ILE A 246 8.40 5.36 -20.79
C ILE A 246 7.34 4.27 -20.70
N ASN A 247 7.02 3.62 -21.81
CA ASN A 247 6.17 2.43 -21.79
C ASN A 247 6.90 1.31 -21.03
N ARG A 248 6.22 0.67 -20.09
CA ARG A 248 6.76 -0.42 -19.28
C ARG A 248 7.25 -1.61 -20.11
N ASP A 249 6.59 -1.89 -21.23
CA ASP A 249 6.96 -2.97 -22.16
C ASP A 249 8.11 -2.58 -23.11
N ALA A 250 8.64 -1.35 -23.01
CA ALA A 250 9.80 -0.95 -23.78
C ALA A 250 11.03 -1.79 -23.40
N GLU A 251 11.94 -1.94 -24.38
CA GLU A 251 13.21 -2.63 -24.12
C GLU A 251 14.00 -1.93 -23.01
N VAL A 252 14.60 -2.73 -22.11
CA VAL A 252 15.40 -2.24 -20.97
C VAL A 252 16.51 -1.27 -21.41
N GLY A 253 17.04 -1.45 -22.63
CA GLY A 253 18.04 -0.55 -23.22
C GLY A 253 17.58 0.90 -23.37
N VAL A 254 16.28 1.14 -23.59
CA VAL A 254 15.69 2.48 -23.67
C VAL A 254 15.74 3.18 -22.32
N ILE A 255 15.37 2.46 -21.26
CA ILE A 255 15.40 2.96 -19.87
C ILE A 255 16.84 3.30 -19.48
N VAL A 256 17.79 2.41 -19.76
CA VAL A 256 19.22 2.61 -19.47
C VAL A 256 19.77 3.82 -20.23
N SER A 257 19.42 3.97 -21.51
CA SER A 257 19.87 5.10 -22.33
C SER A 257 19.38 6.44 -21.76
N GLU A 258 18.16 6.48 -21.22
CA GLU A 258 17.61 7.69 -20.64
C GLU A 258 18.29 8.06 -19.31
N ILE A 259 18.60 7.07 -18.48
CA ILE A 259 19.42 7.26 -17.26
C ILE A 259 20.81 7.80 -17.62
N GLU A 260 21.42 7.31 -18.70
CA GLU A 260 22.73 7.79 -19.18
C GLU A 260 22.68 9.25 -19.68
N LYS A 261 21.57 9.71 -20.26
CA LYS A 261 21.39 11.12 -20.66
C LYS A 261 21.24 12.06 -19.48
N ILE A 262 20.63 11.60 -18.39
CA ILE A 262 20.48 12.38 -17.14
C ILE A 262 21.83 12.52 -16.42
N SER A 263 22.73 11.54 -16.59
CA SER A 263 24.04 11.52 -15.93
C SER A 263 24.87 12.81 -16.03
N PRO A 264 25.02 13.45 -17.20
CA PRO A 264 25.70 14.74 -17.33
C PRO A 264 24.92 15.96 -16.82
N GLU A 265 23.60 15.88 -16.65
CA GLU A 265 22.78 16.99 -16.14
C GLU A 265 22.87 17.09 -14.61
N VAL A 266 22.80 15.96 -13.91
CA VAL A 266 22.96 15.90 -12.45
C VAL A 266 24.34 16.44 -12.02
N LYS A 267 25.40 16.06 -12.74
CA LYS A 267 26.76 16.54 -12.48
C LYS A 267 26.94 18.04 -12.71
N LYS A 268 26.10 18.69 -13.52
CA LYS A 268 26.15 20.16 -13.73
C LYS A 268 25.40 20.93 -12.64
N GLU A 269 24.33 20.35 -12.09
CA GLU A 269 23.58 20.96 -10.99
C GLU A 269 24.33 20.88 -9.65
N GLU A 270 25.02 19.76 -9.39
CA GLU A 270 25.85 19.61 -8.18
C GLU A 270 27.01 20.62 -8.13
N VAL A 271 27.68 20.86 -9.27
CA VAL A 271 28.79 21.84 -9.35
C VAL A 271 28.30 23.27 -9.09
N LYS A 272 27.11 23.64 -9.58
CA LYS A 272 26.51 24.95 -9.30
C LYS A 272 26.06 25.08 -7.84
N ALA A 273 25.55 24.02 -7.23
CA ALA A 273 25.13 24.03 -5.83
C ALA A 273 26.32 24.12 -4.86
N GLU A 274 27.48 23.54 -5.21
CA GLU A 274 28.72 23.69 -4.42
C GLU A 274 29.36 25.08 -4.56
N GLU A 275 29.33 25.72 -5.73
CA GLU A 275 29.85 27.09 -5.91
C GLU A 275 29.07 28.11 -5.06
N VAL A 276 27.74 27.98 -4.99
CA VAL A 276 26.88 28.84 -4.15
C VAL A 276 27.08 28.60 -2.65
N LYS A 277 27.48 27.39 -2.25
CA LYS A 277 27.83 27.08 -0.84
C LYS A 277 29.22 27.58 -0.45
N LYS A 278 30.17 27.66 -1.39
CA LYS A 278 31.50 28.25 -1.15
C LYS A 278 31.47 29.77 -1.05
N GLU A 279 30.65 30.46 -1.84
CA GLU A 279 30.51 31.92 -1.75
C GLU A 279 29.91 32.40 -0.41
N LYS A 280 29.08 31.59 0.25
CA LYS A 280 28.50 31.94 1.57
C LYS A 280 29.39 31.62 2.77
N ALA A 281 30.55 30.98 2.58
CA ALA A 281 31.45 30.60 3.67
C ALA A 281 32.64 31.56 3.85
N GLU A 282 32.80 32.57 2.98
CA GLU A 282 33.93 33.50 3.02
C GLU A 282 33.62 34.88 3.64
N GLU A 283 32.39 35.15 4.04
CA GLU A 283 32.06 36.40 4.76
C GLU A 283 31.54 36.10 6.17
N GLU A 284 32.24 36.69 7.14
CA GLU A 284 31.88 36.90 8.55
C GLU A 284 32.33 35.85 9.59
N ILE A 285 33.53 36.08 10.12
CA ILE A 285 33.78 36.10 11.59
C ILE A 285 34.74 37.29 11.83
N PRO A 286 34.63 38.09 12.92
CA PRO A 286 34.85 37.59 14.28
C PRO A 286 33.99 38.19 15.43
N GLU A 287 33.81 37.37 16.49
CA GLU A 287 33.94 37.64 17.95
C GLU A 287 33.15 38.81 18.61
N GLU A 288 32.59 38.76 19.84
CA GLU A 288 32.85 37.97 21.06
C GLU A 288 31.74 38.25 22.14
N VAL A 289 31.16 37.18 22.74
CA VAL A 289 30.76 36.90 24.16
C VAL A 289 29.70 37.75 24.96
N PRO A 290 29.24 37.31 26.18
CA PRO A 290 27.88 36.79 26.41
C PRO A 290 27.12 37.47 27.58
N GLN A 291 25.84 37.14 27.81
CA GLN A 291 25.27 37.23 29.17
C GLN A 291 24.32 36.06 29.50
N GLU A 292 24.53 35.59 30.71
CA GLU A 292 23.98 34.43 31.43
C GLU A 292 22.53 34.63 31.93
N VAL A 293 21.79 33.51 31.99
CA VAL A 293 20.89 32.95 33.03
C VAL A 293 20.18 33.97 33.97
N GLU A 294 18.86 33.95 34.23
CA GLU A 294 18.17 32.94 35.06
C GLU A 294 16.66 33.26 35.23
N GLU A 295 15.88 32.17 35.14
CA GLU A 295 14.55 31.80 35.62
C GLU A 295 13.73 32.62 36.66
N VAL A 296 12.38 32.51 36.53
CA VAL A 296 11.31 32.34 37.55
C VAL A 296 10.17 33.40 37.63
N LYS A 297 8.96 32.90 37.31
CA LYS A 297 7.56 33.16 37.80
C LYS A 297 7.07 34.58 38.16
N GLU A 298 5.85 34.87 37.70
CA GLU A 298 4.70 35.41 38.47
C GLU A 298 3.46 35.33 37.55
N GLU A 299 2.38 34.62 37.85
CA GLU A 299 1.31 34.80 38.84
C GLU A 299 -0.01 35.25 38.20
N ILE A 300 -1.08 34.67 38.74
CA ILE A 300 -2.50 34.86 38.43
C ILE A 300 -2.93 36.27 38.88
N PRO A 301 -4.00 36.84 38.29
CA PRO A 301 -4.91 37.64 39.11
C PRO A 301 -6.36 37.15 39.04
N GLU A 302 -6.89 36.90 40.24
CA GLU A 302 -8.30 36.69 40.52
C GLU A 302 -9.14 37.97 40.32
N LYS A 303 -10.40 37.74 39.94
CA LYS A 303 -11.64 38.46 40.25
C LYS A 303 -11.52 39.89 40.84
N LYS A 304 -12.14 40.84 40.14
CA LYS A 304 -12.88 41.95 40.76
C LYS A 304 -14.31 42.02 40.24
N GLU A 305 -15.20 42.14 41.22
CA GLU A 305 -16.64 42.30 41.12
C GLU A 305 -17.03 43.59 40.38
N ILE A 306 -18.08 43.52 39.56
CA ILE A 306 -18.87 44.69 39.18
C ILE A 306 -20.33 44.38 39.53
N LYS A 307 -20.87 45.16 40.47
CA LYS A 307 -22.31 45.25 40.76
C LYS A 307 -22.95 46.36 39.89
N PRO A 308 -24.28 46.32 39.71
CA PRO A 308 -24.97 46.75 38.51
C PRO A 308 -25.37 48.23 38.54
N SER A 309 -25.54 48.83 37.36
CA SER A 309 -26.37 50.02 37.20
C SER A 309 -27.17 49.93 35.91
N GLU A 310 -28.46 50.18 36.07
CA GLU A 310 -29.56 50.10 35.11
C GLU A 310 -29.44 51.10 33.95
N GLY A 311 -30.09 50.76 32.83
CA GLY A 311 -30.25 51.67 31.70
C GLY A 311 -30.87 51.04 30.44
N ILE A 312 -32.12 50.54 30.56
CA ILE A 312 -33.27 50.55 29.60
C ILE A 312 -32.92 50.69 28.09
N THR A 313 -33.25 49.78 27.16
CA THR A 313 -34.57 49.47 26.56
C THR A 313 -34.32 48.36 25.51
N GLY A 314 -34.99 47.20 25.52
CA GLY A 314 -36.34 47.07 24.98
C GLY A 314 -36.34 46.46 23.57
N GLU A 315 -35.98 45.18 23.44
CA GLU A 315 -36.51 44.28 22.40
C GLU A 315 -36.40 42.84 22.95
N GLU A 316 -37.54 42.18 23.13
CA GLU A 316 -37.62 40.81 23.65
C GLU A 316 -37.02 39.83 22.63
N ILE A 317 -35.73 39.54 22.81
CA ILE A 317 -35.09 38.39 22.16
C ILE A 317 -35.66 37.14 22.85
N PRO A 318 -36.28 36.18 22.12
CA PRO A 318 -36.80 34.96 22.73
C PRO A 318 -35.66 34.25 23.48
N GLN A 319 -35.95 33.75 24.69
CA GLN A 319 -34.96 33.13 25.60
C GLN A 319 -34.13 32.01 24.93
N THR A 320 -34.63 31.41 23.85
CA THR A 320 -33.90 30.47 22.99
C THR A 320 -32.71 31.08 22.24
N ALA A 321 -32.80 32.34 21.80
CA ALA A 321 -31.72 33.03 21.09
C ALA A 321 -30.63 33.55 22.05
N GLN A 322 -30.96 33.93 23.29
CA GLN A 322 -29.95 34.28 24.30
C GLN A 322 -29.09 33.08 24.70
N VAL A 323 -29.71 31.89 24.85
CA VAL A 323 -28.99 30.63 25.12
C VAL A 323 -28.12 30.19 23.95
N LEU A 324 -28.52 30.49 22.70
CA LEU A 324 -27.73 30.20 21.50
C LEU A 324 -26.52 31.13 21.37
N VAL A 325 -26.66 32.41 21.70
CA VAL A 325 -25.55 33.38 21.68
C VAL A 325 -24.51 33.03 22.75
N GLU A 326 -24.95 32.61 23.95
CA GLU A 326 -24.06 32.16 25.02
C GLU A 326 -23.32 30.87 24.66
N LYS A 327 -23.98 29.94 23.96
CA LYS A 327 -23.37 28.69 23.45
C LYS A 327 -22.45 28.89 22.24
N LEU A 328 -22.75 29.83 21.35
CA LEU A 328 -21.90 30.20 20.22
C LEU A 328 -20.64 30.99 20.64
N SER A 329 -20.61 31.48 21.88
CA SER A 329 -19.43 32.10 22.49
C SER A 329 -18.42 31.07 23.03
N ASP A 330 -18.83 29.80 23.16
CA ASP A 330 -17.95 28.70 23.56
C ASP A 330 -17.29 28.08 22.32
N GLU A 331 -15.98 28.29 22.17
CA GLU A 331 -15.18 27.73 21.07
C GLU A 331 -15.34 26.21 20.91
N ARG A 332 -15.63 25.48 22.01
CA ARG A 332 -15.81 24.02 21.96
C ARG A 332 -17.13 23.63 21.29
N PHE A 333 -18.18 24.41 21.50
CA PHE A 333 -19.50 24.16 20.92
C PHE A 333 -19.55 24.53 19.43
N VAL A 334 -18.88 25.63 19.05
CA VAL A 334 -18.73 26.02 17.63
C VAL A 334 -17.94 24.96 16.88
N ARG A 335 -16.84 24.43 17.45
CA ARG A 335 -16.08 23.33 16.85
C ARG A 335 -16.91 22.06 16.70
N SER A 336 -17.73 21.69 17.69
CA SER A 336 -18.58 20.49 17.56
C SER A 336 -19.63 20.63 16.46
N LEU A 337 -20.25 21.81 16.33
CA LEU A 337 -21.21 22.09 15.25
C LEU A 337 -20.53 22.08 13.87
N LEU A 338 -19.31 22.61 13.78
CA LEU A 338 -18.53 22.60 12.54
C LEU A 338 -18.16 21.17 12.14
N ILE A 339 -17.71 20.36 13.10
CA ILE A 339 -17.36 18.95 12.86
C ILE A 339 -18.59 18.15 12.45
N GLU A 340 -19.74 18.38 13.09
CA GLU A 340 -21.00 17.71 12.74
C GLU A 340 -21.49 18.10 11.34
N ALA A 341 -21.43 19.38 10.98
CA ALA A 341 -21.80 19.88 9.65
C ALA A 341 -20.87 19.31 8.57
N ILE A 342 -19.55 19.36 8.78
CA ILE A 342 -18.54 18.81 7.87
C ILE A 342 -18.71 17.30 7.73
N SER A 343 -18.96 16.57 8.83
CA SER A 343 -19.17 15.12 8.80
C SER A 343 -20.42 14.74 8.02
N LYS A 344 -21.49 15.54 8.12
CA LYS A 344 -22.74 15.31 7.39
C LYS A 344 -22.60 15.58 5.89
N GLU A 345 -21.87 16.63 5.50
CA GLU A 345 -21.55 16.89 4.09
C GLU A 345 -20.60 15.83 3.52
N LEU A 346 -19.55 15.45 4.24
CA LEU A 346 -18.62 14.39 3.83
C LEU A 346 -19.33 13.03 3.67
N HIS A 347 -20.33 12.73 4.50
CA HIS A 347 -21.14 11.52 4.35
C HIS A 347 -21.98 11.55 3.07
N GLY A 348 -22.57 12.70 2.73
CA GLY A 348 -23.32 12.89 1.48
C GLY A 348 -22.44 12.71 0.25
N ILE A 349 -21.28 13.37 0.22
CA ILE A 349 -20.29 13.26 -0.86
C ILE A 349 -19.79 11.82 -0.99
N ARG A 350 -19.55 11.13 0.14
CA ARG A 350 -19.10 9.73 0.13
C ARG A 350 -20.14 8.77 -0.47
N GLU A 351 -21.42 8.97 -0.19
CA GLU A 351 -22.48 8.13 -0.77
C GLU A 351 -22.72 8.44 -2.25
N GLU A 352 -22.56 9.70 -2.67
CA GLU A 352 -22.63 10.10 -4.09
C GLU A 352 -21.46 9.51 -4.90
N ILE A 353 -20.23 9.63 -4.39
CA ILE A 353 -19.03 9.00 -4.99
C ILE A 353 -19.19 7.47 -5.04
N LYS A 354 -19.70 6.83 -3.97
CA LYS A 354 -19.93 5.38 -3.97
C LYS A 354 -20.96 4.95 -5.00
N ALA A 355 -22.00 5.75 -5.24
CA ALA A 355 -23.00 5.44 -6.25
C ALA A 355 -22.41 5.56 -7.66
N GLU A 356 -21.71 6.66 -7.94
CA GLU A 356 -21.13 6.91 -9.26
C GLU A 356 -19.97 5.97 -9.59
N VAL A 357 -19.10 5.67 -8.62
CA VAL A 357 -18.05 4.65 -8.78
C VAL A 357 -18.66 3.26 -8.97
N ARG A 358 -19.76 2.93 -8.28
CA ARG A 358 -20.43 1.63 -8.46
C ARG A 358 -21.02 1.47 -9.85
N ASP A 359 -21.64 2.53 -10.37
CA ASP A 359 -22.25 2.50 -11.71
C ASP A 359 -21.17 2.49 -12.80
N TYR A 360 -20.10 3.28 -12.64
CA TYR A 360 -18.95 3.24 -13.55
C TYR A 360 -18.25 1.88 -13.55
N VAL A 361 -17.98 1.31 -12.37
CA VAL A 361 -17.37 -0.03 -12.25
C VAL A 361 -18.27 -1.09 -12.87
N LYS A 362 -19.60 -1.01 -12.69
CA LYS A 362 -20.52 -1.94 -13.36
C LYS A 362 -20.45 -1.83 -14.87
N ASP A 363 -20.50 -0.62 -15.42
CA ASP A 363 -20.52 -0.42 -16.87
C ASP A 363 -19.19 -0.84 -17.52
N VAL A 364 -18.06 -0.52 -16.90
CA VAL A 364 -16.73 -0.90 -17.39
C VAL A 364 -16.51 -2.40 -17.26
N LEU A 365 -16.87 -3.00 -16.12
CA LEU A 365 -16.69 -4.43 -15.89
C LEU A 365 -17.64 -5.25 -16.78
N GLU A 366 -18.89 -4.81 -16.97
CA GLU A 366 -19.84 -5.46 -17.87
C GLU A 366 -19.38 -5.39 -19.32
N SER A 367 -18.82 -4.25 -19.75
CA SER A 367 -18.27 -4.08 -21.09
C SER A 367 -17.04 -4.95 -21.32
N ALA A 368 -16.08 -4.95 -20.38
CA ALA A 368 -14.86 -5.76 -20.47
C ALA A 368 -15.19 -7.26 -20.43
N ILE A 369 -16.06 -7.70 -19.51
CA ILE A 369 -16.50 -9.11 -19.43
C ILE A 369 -17.21 -9.52 -20.72
N ARG A 370 -18.09 -8.66 -21.27
CA ARG A 370 -18.80 -8.97 -22.52
C ARG A 370 -17.82 -9.10 -23.69
N GLU A 371 -16.85 -8.21 -23.80
CA GLU A 371 -15.86 -8.23 -24.88
C GLU A 371 -14.95 -9.47 -24.78
N GLU A 372 -14.50 -9.83 -23.57
CA GLU A 372 -13.71 -11.04 -23.33
C GLU A 372 -14.52 -12.32 -23.63
N LEU A 373 -15.81 -12.36 -23.25
CA LEU A 373 -16.73 -13.45 -23.57
C LEU A 373 -16.97 -13.58 -25.07
N GLU A 374 -17.20 -12.47 -25.78
CA GLU A 374 -17.37 -12.49 -27.23
C GLU A 374 -16.10 -12.95 -27.94
N ARG A 375 -14.93 -12.54 -27.45
CA ARG A 375 -13.62 -12.97 -27.98
C ARG A 375 -13.40 -14.47 -27.73
N ALA A 376 -13.64 -14.94 -26.52
CA ALA A 376 -13.53 -16.36 -26.17
C ALA A 376 -14.53 -17.22 -26.97
N PHE A 377 -15.76 -16.76 -27.17
CA PHE A 377 -16.76 -17.47 -27.99
C PHE A 377 -16.41 -17.49 -29.47
N ALA A 378 -15.79 -16.42 -29.99
CA ALA A 378 -15.27 -16.38 -31.35
C ALA A 378 -14.09 -17.35 -31.54
N GLU A 379 -13.19 -17.43 -30.55
CA GLU A 379 -11.98 -18.27 -30.59
C GLU A 379 -12.30 -19.75 -30.44
N ILE A 380 -13.21 -20.12 -29.54
CA ILE A 380 -13.69 -21.50 -29.37
C ILE A 380 -14.56 -21.93 -30.58
N GLY A 381 -15.00 -20.99 -31.42
CA GLY A 381 -15.80 -21.29 -32.59
C GLY A 381 -17.12 -21.97 -32.23
N ILE A 382 -17.72 -21.60 -31.09
CA ILE A 382 -18.92 -22.25 -30.54
C ILE A 382 -20.06 -22.27 -31.56
N THR A 383 -20.16 -21.26 -32.42
CA THR A 383 -21.15 -21.23 -33.51
C THR A 383 -20.98 -22.39 -34.50
N LYS A 384 -19.75 -22.84 -34.75
CA LYS A 384 -19.45 -24.01 -35.58
C LYS A 384 -19.82 -25.30 -34.85
N ILE A 385 -19.47 -25.41 -33.57
CA ILE A 385 -19.80 -26.58 -32.72
C ILE A 385 -21.32 -26.75 -32.62
N ILE A 386 -22.05 -25.68 -32.28
CA ILE A 386 -23.52 -25.69 -32.22
C ILE A 386 -24.12 -26.05 -33.57
N ARG A 387 -23.58 -25.51 -34.67
CA ARG A 387 -24.09 -25.81 -36.03
C ARG A 387 -23.85 -27.27 -36.43
N GLU A 388 -22.70 -27.84 -36.12
CA GLU A 388 -22.41 -29.26 -36.38
C GLU A 388 -23.28 -30.18 -35.53
N GLU A 389 -23.45 -29.89 -34.24
CA GLU A 389 -24.23 -30.72 -33.34
C GLU A 389 -25.72 -30.63 -33.65
N THR A 390 -26.22 -29.43 -33.97
CA THR A 390 -27.60 -29.24 -34.46
C THR A 390 -27.83 -30.01 -35.76
N ARG A 391 -26.85 -30.00 -36.68
CA ARG A 391 -26.95 -30.76 -37.93
C ARG A 391 -27.00 -32.25 -37.69
N LYS A 392 -26.17 -32.79 -36.78
CA LYS A 392 -26.21 -34.22 -36.41
C LYS A 392 -27.58 -34.62 -35.86
N ILE A 393 -28.11 -33.84 -34.92
CA ILE A 393 -29.42 -34.10 -34.31
C ILE A 393 -30.54 -34.07 -35.36
N VAL A 394 -30.50 -33.11 -36.28
CA VAL A 394 -31.49 -33.02 -37.37
C VAL A 394 -31.35 -34.19 -38.34
N GLU A 395 -30.14 -34.61 -38.70
CA GLU A 395 -29.89 -35.77 -39.56
C GLU A 395 -30.33 -37.09 -38.91
N GLU A 396 -30.12 -37.26 -37.60
CA GLU A 396 -30.64 -38.41 -36.85
C GLU A 396 -32.16 -38.44 -36.82
N LYS A 397 -32.80 -37.30 -36.50
CA LYS A 397 -34.26 -37.17 -36.52
C LYS A 397 -34.86 -37.42 -37.90
N LEU A 398 -34.21 -36.96 -38.96
CA LEU A 398 -34.64 -37.23 -40.34
C LEU A 398 -34.52 -38.72 -40.69
N LYS A 399 -33.46 -39.40 -40.25
CA LYS A 399 -33.31 -40.85 -40.44
C LYS A 399 -34.34 -41.66 -39.64
N GLU A 400 -34.74 -41.20 -38.46
CA GLU A 400 -35.83 -41.81 -37.69
C GLU A 400 -37.19 -41.65 -38.38
N LEU A 401 -37.45 -40.50 -39.03
CA LEU A 401 -38.72 -40.23 -39.71
C LEU A 401 -38.84 -40.87 -41.11
N LEU A 402 -37.72 -41.24 -41.73
CA LEU A 402 -37.66 -41.89 -43.05
C LEU A 402 -37.57 -43.43 -42.97
N LYS A 403 -37.58 -43.99 -41.76
CA LYS A 403 -37.79 -45.42 -41.48
C LYS A 403 -39.27 -45.66 -41.18
#